data_AF-A0A376Y9U9-F1
#
_entry.id   AF-A0A376Y9U9-F1
#
_cell.length_a   1.000
_cell.length_b   1.000
_cell.length_c   1.000
_cell.angle_alpha   90.00
_cell.angle_beta   90.00
_cell.angle_gamma   90.00
#
_symmetry.space_group_name_H-M   'P 1'
#
loop_
_entity.id
_entity.type
_entity.pdbx_description
1 polymer ?
#
loop_
_entity_poly.entity_id
_entity_poly.type
_entity_poly.pdbx_seq_one_letter_code
_entity_poly.pdbx_strand_id
1 'polypeptide(L)'
;MEGNKVRERSPSFGEYYSHPRLFWLSQTPFEQRHIVDGFSFELSKVVRPYIRERVVDQLAHIDLTLAQAVAKNLGIELTDDQLNITPPPDVNGLKKDPSLSLYAIPDGDVKGRVVAILLNDEVRSADLLAILKALKAKGVHAKLLYSRMGEVTADDGTVLPIAATFAGAPR
;
A
#
# COMPACT_ATOMS: atom_id res chain seq x y z
N MET A 1 37.76 1.12 -26.55
CA MET A 1 36.32 1.46 -26.51
C MET A 1 35.82 1.35 -27.93
N GLU A 2 34.89 0.42 -28.19
CA GLU A 2 34.20 0.31 -29.48
C GLU A 2 32.82 0.97 -29.35
N GLY A 3 32.47 1.82 -30.32
CA GLY A 3 31.19 2.53 -30.36
C GLY A 3 31.28 3.85 -31.11
N ASN A 4 30.22 4.19 -31.85
CA ASN A 4 30.08 5.46 -32.57
C ASN A 4 29.38 6.50 -31.69
N LYS A 5 29.64 7.79 -31.94
CA LYS A 5 28.87 8.89 -31.33
C LYS A 5 27.49 8.95 -31.97
N VAL A 6 26.50 8.32 -31.34
CA VAL A 6 25.10 8.26 -31.81
C VAL A 6 24.15 8.83 -30.75
N ARG A 7 22.98 9.28 -31.19
CA ARG A 7 21.82 9.52 -30.32
C ARG A 7 20.80 8.41 -30.58
N GLU A 8 21.05 7.26 -29.99
CA GLU A 8 20.27 6.04 -30.21
C GLU A 8 20.02 5.32 -28.89
N ARG A 9 18.84 4.71 -28.74
CA ARG A 9 18.55 3.83 -27.60
C ARG A 9 18.91 2.40 -28.00
N SER A 10 19.66 1.70 -27.14
CA SER A 10 19.99 0.29 -27.38
C SER A 10 18.71 -0.53 -27.59
N PRO A 11 18.62 -1.38 -28.63
CA PRO A 11 17.48 -2.26 -28.84
C PRO A 11 17.19 -3.19 -27.66
N SER A 12 18.20 -3.52 -26.85
CA SER A 12 18.02 -4.33 -25.63
C SER A 12 17.15 -3.68 -24.56
N PHE A 13 16.84 -2.39 -24.68
CA PHE A 13 15.94 -1.65 -23.79
C PHE A 13 14.50 -1.60 -24.33
N GLY A 14 14.22 -2.25 -25.47
CA GLY A 14 12.93 -2.22 -26.17
C GLY A 14 11.86 -3.15 -25.59
N GLU A 15 11.96 -3.52 -24.31
CA GLU A 15 11.00 -4.37 -23.60
C GLU A 15 10.45 -3.59 -22.40
N TYR A 16 9.12 -3.59 -22.22
CA TYR A 16 8.43 -2.65 -21.34
C TYR A 16 7.41 -3.29 -20.40
N TYR A 17 7.05 -4.56 -20.58
CA TYR A 17 5.85 -5.16 -19.96
C TYR A 17 6.16 -6.41 -19.12
N SER A 18 7.25 -7.13 -19.39
CA SER A 18 7.59 -8.37 -18.66
C SER A 18 7.88 -8.11 -17.18
N HIS A 19 8.64 -7.05 -16.86
CA HIS A 19 8.94 -6.68 -15.48
C HIS A 19 7.71 -6.16 -14.70
N PRO A 20 6.86 -5.28 -15.26
CA PRO A 20 5.58 -4.94 -14.63
C PRO A 20 4.68 -6.14 -14.37
N ARG A 21 4.63 -7.11 -15.31
CA ARG A 21 3.85 -8.34 -15.13
C ARG A 21 4.43 -9.19 -14.01
N LEU A 22 5.75 -9.38 -13.98
CA LEU A 22 6.45 -10.09 -12.90
C LEU A 22 6.13 -9.46 -11.54
N PHE A 23 6.20 -8.14 -11.43
CA PHE A 23 5.85 -7.41 -10.21
C PHE A 23 4.38 -7.68 -9.81
N TRP A 24 3.43 -7.49 -10.72
CA TRP A 24 2.00 -7.71 -10.49
C TRP A 24 1.68 -9.12 -9.98
N LEU A 25 2.23 -10.15 -10.64
CA LEU A 25 2.01 -11.56 -10.28
C LEU A 25 2.67 -11.97 -8.96
N SER A 26 3.58 -11.14 -8.45
CA SER A 26 4.27 -11.37 -7.19
C SER A 26 3.52 -10.81 -5.98
N GLN A 27 2.52 -9.96 -6.20
CA GLN A 27 1.74 -9.31 -5.15
C GLN A 27 0.68 -10.26 -4.57
N THR A 28 0.38 -10.09 -3.28
CA THR A 28 -0.78 -10.74 -2.65
C THR A 28 -2.10 -10.16 -3.20
N PRO A 29 -3.24 -10.86 -3.08
CA PRO A 29 -4.51 -10.36 -3.61
C PRO A 29 -4.94 -8.98 -3.10
N PHE A 30 -4.60 -8.62 -1.86
CA PHE A 30 -4.93 -7.30 -1.31
C PHE A 30 -3.95 -6.21 -1.78
N GLU A 31 -2.66 -6.53 -1.97
CA GLU A 31 -1.71 -5.62 -2.62
C GLU A 31 -2.11 -5.35 -4.07
N GLN A 32 -2.51 -6.38 -4.82
CA GLN A 32 -3.07 -6.25 -6.17
C GLN A 32 -4.28 -5.32 -6.19
N ARG A 33 -5.19 -5.47 -5.22
CA ARG A 33 -6.34 -4.57 -5.08
C ARG A 33 -5.91 -3.13 -4.81
N HIS A 34 -4.94 -2.90 -3.91
CA HIS A 34 -4.44 -1.55 -3.66
C HIS A 34 -3.78 -0.92 -4.89
N ILE A 35 -3.09 -1.71 -5.72
CA ILE A 35 -2.53 -1.25 -7.00
C ILE A 35 -3.67 -0.80 -7.94
N VAL A 36 -4.71 -1.62 -8.08
CA VAL A 36 -5.91 -1.28 -8.88
C VAL A 36 -6.55 0.00 -8.36
N ASP A 37 -6.77 0.12 -7.05
CA ASP A 37 -7.37 1.29 -6.42
C ASP A 37 -6.50 2.53 -6.63
N GLY A 38 -5.17 2.39 -6.57
CA GLY A 38 -4.21 3.46 -6.85
C GLY A 38 -4.32 3.99 -8.28
N PHE A 39 -4.25 3.10 -9.29
CA PHE A 39 -4.44 3.50 -10.68
C PHE A 39 -5.81 4.17 -10.90
N SER A 40 -6.87 3.57 -10.35
CA SER A 40 -8.24 4.07 -10.49
C SER A 40 -8.39 5.48 -9.90
N PHE A 41 -7.86 5.69 -8.68
CA PHE A 41 -7.89 6.98 -8.00
C PHE A 41 -7.12 8.06 -8.75
N GLU A 42 -5.89 7.77 -9.19
CA GLU A 42 -5.08 8.74 -9.93
C GLU A 42 -5.69 9.07 -11.30
N LEU A 43 -6.15 8.06 -12.05
CA LEU A 43 -6.76 8.26 -13.36
C LEU A 43 -8.12 8.96 -13.28
N SER A 44 -8.87 8.80 -12.20
CA SER A 44 -10.13 9.52 -11.99
C SER A 44 -9.94 11.05 -11.98
N LYS A 45 -8.75 11.53 -11.63
CA LYS A 45 -8.40 12.95 -11.59
C LYS A 45 -7.89 13.47 -12.94
N VAL A 46 -7.68 12.59 -13.92
CA VAL A 46 -7.24 12.97 -15.26
C VAL A 46 -8.45 13.44 -16.07
N VAL A 47 -8.55 14.75 -16.28
CA VAL A 47 -9.71 15.37 -16.94
C VAL A 47 -9.94 14.79 -18.35
N ARG A 48 -8.88 14.65 -19.16
CA ARG A 48 -8.97 14.23 -20.56
C ARG A 48 -9.22 12.71 -20.66
N PRO A 49 -10.40 12.24 -21.12
CA PRO A 49 -10.76 10.82 -21.08
C PRO A 49 -9.83 9.91 -21.89
N TYR A 50 -9.45 10.34 -23.10
CA TYR A 50 -8.54 9.58 -23.97
C TYR A 50 -7.18 9.26 -23.33
N ILE A 51 -6.76 10.01 -22.31
CA ILE A 51 -5.53 9.69 -21.57
C ILE A 51 -5.77 8.48 -20.67
N ARG A 52 -6.92 8.41 -20.00
CA ARG A 52 -7.29 7.26 -19.15
C ARG A 52 -7.40 6.00 -19.99
N GLU A 53 -8.09 6.08 -21.13
CA GLU A 53 -8.23 4.99 -22.10
C GLU A 53 -6.86 4.48 -22.56
N ARG A 54 -5.94 5.38 -22.92
CA ARG A 54 -4.57 4.99 -23.30
C ARG A 54 -3.78 4.35 -22.18
N VAL A 55 -3.92 4.81 -20.93
CA VAL A 55 -3.23 4.15 -19.81
C VAL A 55 -3.81 2.76 -19.56
N VAL A 56 -5.15 2.61 -19.60
CA VAL A 56 -5.81 1.32 -19.48
C VAL A 56 -5.39 0.36 -20.61
N ASP A 57 -5.24 0.87 -21.84
CA ASP A 57 -4.68 0.11 -22.97
C ASP A 57 -3.27 -0.42 -22.66
N GLN A 58 -2.40 0.40 -22.07
CA GLN A 58 -1.07 -0.03 -21.64
C GLN A 58 -1.14 -1.09 -20.51
N LEU A 59 -2.10 -1.00 -19.59
CA LEU A 59 -2.30 -2.02 -18.57
C LEU A 59 -2.71 -3.37 -19.17
N ALA A 60 -3.47 -3.37 -20.28
CA ALA A 60 -3.88 -4.60 -20.97
C ALA A 60 -2.68 -5.37 -21.55
N HIS A 61 -1.59 -4.67 -21.87
CA HIS A 61 -0.32 -5.28 -22.27
C HIS A 61 0.46 -5.89 -21.10
N ILE A 62 0.10 -5.58 -19.86
CA ILE A 62 0.78 -6.11 -18.64
C ILE A 62 0.00 -7.31 -18.11
N ASP A 63 -1.28 -7.10 -17.77
CA ASP A 63 -2.18 -8.13 -17.25
C ASP A 63 -3.64 -7.73 -17.46
N LEU A 64 -4.43 -8.62 -18.06
CA LEU A 64 -5.84 -8.35 -18.35
C LEU A 64 -6.69 -8.20 -17.09
N THR A 65 -6.38 -8.90 -16.00
CA THR A 65 -7.16 -8.78 -14.76
C THR A 65 -6.96 -7.39 -14.15
N LEU A 66 -5.72 -6.89 -14.15
CA LEU A 66 -5.39 -5.52 -13.74
C LEU A 66 -6.12 -4.50 -14.63
N ALA A 67 -6.01 -4.63 -15.94
CA ALA A 67 -6.61 -3.70 -16.89
C ALA A 67 -8.14 -3.65 -16.76
N GLN A 68 -8.81 -4.81 -16.70
CA GLN A 68 -10.26 -4.91 -16.54
C GLN A 68 -10.75 -4.29 -15.23
N ALA A 69 -10.02 -4.54 -14.13
CA ALA A 69 -10.41 -3.99 -12.83
C ALA A 69 -10.31 -2.46 -12.79
N VAL A 70 -9.24 -1.89 -13.36
CA VAL A 70 -9.08 -0.42 -13.49
C VAL A 70 -10.10 0.16 -14.47
N ALA A 71 -10.31 -0.48 -15.63
CA ALA A 71 -11.27 -0.06 -16.64
C ALA A 71 -12.70 0.02 -16.07
N LYS A 72 -13.11 -1.02 -15.32
CA LYS A 72 -14.41 -1.06 -14.63
C LYS A 72 -14.60 0.12 -13.69
N ASN A 73 -13.58 0.48 -12.91
CA ASN A 73 -13.66 1.61 -11.97
C ASN A 73 -13.74 2.97 -12.69
N LEU A 74 -13.24 3.06 -13.93
CA LEU A 74 -13.24 4.26 -14.75
C LEU A 74 -14.42 4.33 -15.74
N GLY A 75 -15.27 3.29 -15.79
CA GLY A 75 -16.36 3.20 -16.76
C GLY A 75 -15.90 2.99 -18.20
N ILE A 76 -14.77 2.31 -18.40
CA ILE A 76 -14.18 2.00 -19.70
C ILE A 76 -14.46 0.52 -20.00
N GLU A 77 -14.95 0.24 -21.22
CA GLU A 77 -15.07 -1.11 -21.75
C GLU A 77 -13.84 -1.42 -22.62
N LEU A 78 -13.20 -2.55 -22.36
CA LEU A 78 -12.09 -3.02 -23.20
C LEU A 78 -12.65 -3.61 -24.49
N THR A 79 -11.97 -3.38 -25.61
CA THR A 79 -12.32 -3.98 -26.89
C THR A 79 -11.91 -5.45 -26.93
N ASP A 80 -12.50 -6.23 -27.84
CA ASP A 80 -12.11 -7.64 -28.07
C ASP A 80 -10.62 -7.77 -28.40
N ASP A 81 -10.06 -6.83 -29.18
CA ASP A 81 -8.64 -6.82 -29.50
C ASP A 81 -7.79 -6.65 -28.24
N GLN A 82 -8.16 -5.73 -27.34
CA GLN A 82 -7.46 -5.53 -26.07
C GLN A 82 -7.55 -6.75 -25.17
N LEU A 83 -8.71 -7.42 -25.13
CA LEU A 83 -8.92 -8.64 -24.36
C LEU A 83 -8.14 -9.85 -24.88
N ASN A 84 -7.68 -9.79 -26.14
CA ASN A 84 -6.89 -10.85 -26.77
C ASN A 84 -5.40 -10.50 -26.89
N ILE A 85 -4.92 -9.42 -26.24
CA ILE A 85 -3.50 -9.10 -26.18
C ILE A 85 -2.74 -10.25 -25.51
N THR A 86 -1.69 -10.73 -26.18
CA THR A 86 -0.83 -11.79 -25.63
C THR A 86 -0.01 -11.23 -24.47
N PRO A 87 -0.02 -11.89 -23.28
CA PRO A 87 0.80 -11.46 -22.16
C PRO A 87 2.31 -11.49 -22.51
N PRO A 88 3.12 -10.60 -21.92
CA PRO A 88 4.57 -10.60 -22.11
C PRO A 88 5.20 -11.89 -21.56
N PRO A 89 6.40 -12.25 -22.03
CA PRO A 89 7.09 -13.46 -21.59
C PRO A 89 7.52 -13.38 -20.12
N ASP A 90 7.76 -14.56 -19.54
CA ASP A 90 8.37 -14.69 -18.20
C ASP A 90 9.80 -14.15 -18.20
N VAL A 91 10.21 -13.50 -17.11
CA VAL A 91 11.57 -12.97 -16.97
C VAL A 91 12.50 -14.12 -16.57
N ASN A 92 13.31 -14.60 -17.51
CA ASN A 92 14.20 -15.75 -17.30
C ASN A 92 13.48 -17.01 -16.75
N GLY A 93 12.21 -17.21 -17.14
CA GLY A 93 11.38 -18.33 -16.67
C GLY A 93 10.68 -18.11 -15.33
N LEU A 94 10.84 -16.94 -14.71
CA LEU A 94 10.13 -16.56 -13.48
C LEU A 94 8.78 -15.94 -13.80
N LYS A 95 7.73 -16.56 -13.25
CA LYS A 95 6.35 -16.02 -13.29
C LYS A 95 6.07 -15.04 -12.16
N LYS A 96 6.73 -15.23 -11.02
CA LYS A 96 6.62 -14.40 -9.82
C LYS A 96 7.89 -14.55 -8.98
N ASP A 97 8.16 -13.54 -8.18
CA ASP A 97 9.19 -13.52 -7.16
C ASP A 97 8.60 -12.93 -5.87
N PRO A 98 8.33 -13.76 -4.83
CA PRO A 98 7.73 -13.30 -3.58
C PRO A 98 8.49 -12.19 -2.86
N SER A 99 9.78 -11.99 -3.16
CA SER A 99 10.56 -10.88 -2.60
C SER A 99 10.11 -9.50 -3.08
N LEU A 100 9.31 -9.45 -4.16
CA LEU A 100 8.72 -8.22 -4.70
C LEU A 100 7.41 -7.83 -4.01
N SER A 101 6.87 -8.67 -3.11
CA SER A 101 5.72 -8.35 -2.26
C SER A 101 6.18 -7.92 -0.88
N LEU A 102 5.49 -6.93 -0.31
CA LEU A 102 5.76 -6.44 1.04
C LEU A 102 5.27 -7.42 2.12
N TYR A 103 4.28 -8.26 1.79
CA TYR A 103 3.54 -9.04 2.79
C TYR A 103 3.47 -10.55 2.50
N ALA A 104 3.96 -11.01 1.34
CA ALA A 104 3.97 -12.43 1.00
C ALA A 104 4.92 -13.24 1.89
N ILE A 105 6.06 -12.64 2.27
CA ILE A 105 7.02 -13.22 3.21
C ILE A 105 7.06 -12.29 4.43
N PRO A 106 6.58 -12.72 5.60
CA PRO A 106 6.63 -11.90 6.81
C PRO A 106 8.07 -11.57 7.20
N ASP A 107 8.33 -10.29 7.47
CA ASP A 107 9.60 -9.78 7.96
C ASP A 107 9.41 -8.69 9.05
N GLY A 108 10.52 -8.23 9.62
CA GLY A 108 10.53 -7.18 10.64
C GLY A 108 9.98 -7.59 12.01
N ASP A 109 9.78 -6.59 12.89
CA ASP A 109 9.19 -6.75 14.20
C ASP A 109 8.29 -5.56 14.57
N VAL A 110 7.67 -5.62 15.76
CA VAL A 110 6.78 -4.56 16.25
C VAL A 110 7.52 -3.41 16.95
N LYS A 111 8.84 -3.51 17.14
CA LYS A 111 9.59 -2.54 17.93
C LYS A 111 9.58 -1.18 17.23
N GLY A 112 9.34 -0.12 18.01
CA GLY A 112 9.19 1.25 17.49
C GLY A 112 7.82 1.57 16.89
N ARG A 113 6.92 0.58 16.73
CA ARG A 113 5.51 0.86 16.42
C ARG A 113 4.84 1.59 17.60
N VAL A 114 3.69 2.20 17.32
CA VAL A 114 2.95 3.02 18.29
C VAL A 114 1.50 2.57 18.34
N VAL A 115 0.93 2.51 19.55
CA VAL A 115 -0.49 2.22 19.81
C VAL A 115 -1.13 3.44 20.47
N ALA A 116 -2.31 3.83 19.97
CA ALA A 116 -3.16 4.80 20.66
C ALA A 116 -3.98 4.09 21.75
N ILE A 117 -3.97 4.62 22.98
CA ILE A 117 -4.78 4.14 24.10
C ILE A 117 -5.82 5.21 24.38
N LEU A 118 -7.09 4.90 24.13
CA LEU A 118 -8.19 5.84 24.34
C LEU A 118 -8.60 5.81 25.82
N LEU A 119 -8.42 6.93 26.51
CA LEU A 119 -8.78 7.07 27.92
C LEU A 119 -10.27 7.41 28.08
N ASN A 120 -10.77 7.22 29.30
CA ASN A 120 -12.02 7.77 29.82
C ASN A 120 -11.72 8.53 31.13
N ASP A 121 -12.74 9.11 31.79
CA ASP A 121 -12.53 9.87 33.03
C ASP A 121 -12.16 9.00 34.26
N GLU A 122 -12.37 7.69 34.21
CA GLU A 122 -12.09 6.75 35.30
C GLU A 122 -11.51 5.44 34.71
N VAL A 123 -10.26 5.52 34.26
CA VAL A 123 -9.59 4.41 33.59
C VAL A 123 -9.35 3.29 34.59
N ARG A 124 -9.68 2.05 34.20
CA ARG A 124 -9.34 0.87 35.00
C ARG A 124 -7.83 0.66 35.00
N SER A 125 -7.17 0.96 36.11
CA SER A 125 -5.71 1.00 36.19
C SER A 125 -5.05 -0.35 35.93
N ALA A 126 -5.71 -1.43 36.36
CA ALA A 126 -5.26 -2.81 36.14
C ALA A 126 -5.10 -3.14 34.64
N ASP A 127 -6.04 -2.71 33.81
CA ASP A 127 -6.01 -2.94 32.37
C ASP A 127 -4.90 -2.10 31.73
N LEU A 128 -4.79 -0.81 32.12
CA LEU A 128 -3.75 0.09 31.59
C LEU A 128 -2.34 -0.40 31.93
N LEU A 129 -2.10 -0.85 33.17
CA LEU A 129 -0.81 -1.38 33.60
C LEU A 129 -0.43 -2.63 32.80
N ALA A 130 -1.38 -3.55 32.60
CA ALA A 130 -1.15 -4.75 31.80
C ALA A 130 -0.79 -4.40 30.35
N ILE A 131 -1.51 -3.46 29.72
CA ILE A 131 -1.26 -2.98 28.36
C ILE A 131 0.14 -2.35 28.27
N LEU A 132 0.46 -1.36 29.11
CA LEU A 132 1.74 -0.65 29.03
C LEU A 132 2.93 -1.58 29.28
N LYS A 133 2.79 -2.55 30.19
CA LYS A 133 3.82 -3.56 30.45
C LYS A 133 4.06 -4.45 29.23
N ALA A 134 2.98 -4.93 28.59
CA ALA A 134 3.08 -5.77 27.39
C ALA A 134 3.72 -5.01 26.21
N LEU A 135 3.31 -3.76 25.98
CA LEU A 135 3.87 -2.91 24.92
C LEU A 135 5.36 -2.61 25.17
N LYS A 136 5.73 -2.22 26.40
CA LYS A 136 7.12 -1.94 26.77
C LYS A 136 8.01 -3.17 26.60
N ALA A 137 7.54 -4.36 26.96
CA ALA A 137 8.29 -5.61 26.79
C ALA A 137 8.62 -5.93 25.31
N LYS A 138 7.83 -5.41 24.37
CA LYS A 138 8.05 -5.53 22.92
C LYS A 138 8.64 -4.26 22.28
N GLY A 139 8.97 -3.24 23.07
CA GLY A 139 9.48 -1.97 22.57
C GLY A 139 8.47 -1.18 21.73
N VAL A 140 7.17 -1.38 21.98
CA VAL A 140 6.07 -0.65 21.34
C VAL A 140 5.72 0.58 22.19
N HIS A 141 5.54 1.73 21.56
CA HIS A 141 5.18 2.98 22.24
C HIS A 141 3.66 3.11 22.41
N ALA A 142 3.23 3.89 23.40
CA ALA A 142 1.83 4.21 23.64
C ALA A 142 1.61 5.73 23.59
N LYS A 143 0.48 6.15 23.01
CA LYS A 143 -0.04 7.53 23.12
C LYS A 143 -1.37 7.49 23.85
N LEU A 144 -1.44 8.13 25.02
CA LEU A 144 -2.67 8.24 25.79
C LEU A 144 -3.52 9.38 25.22
N LEU A 145 -4.70 9.06 24.68
CA LEU A 145 -5.56 10.01 23.99
C LEU A 145 -6.85 10.27 24.77
N TYR A 146 -7.31 11.52 24.76
CA TYR A 146 -8.56 11.89 25.43
C TYR A 146 -9.38 12.95 24.68
N SER A 147 -10.56 13.29 25.19
CA SER A 147 -11.46 14.29 24.57
C SER A 147 -10.94 15.74 24.70
N ARG A 148 -10.10 15.99 25.71
CA ARG A 148 -9.43 17.28 25.99
C ARG A 148 -7.99 17.04 26.46
N MET A 149 -7.18 18.09 26.53
CA MET A 149 -5.83 18.02 27.12
C MET A 149 -5.88 18.04 28.66
N GLY A 150 -4.70 17.92 29.28
CA GLY A 150 -4.50 17.94 30.72
C GLY A 150 -4.26 16.53 31.25
N GLU A 151 -4.93 16.22 32.35
CA GLU A 151 -4.80 14.94 33.05
C GLU A 151 -6.18 14.32 33.31
N VAL A 152 -6.20 13.00 33.49
CA VAL A 152 -7.34 12.22 34.02
C VAL A 152 -6.84 11.34 35.16
N THR A 153 -7.74 10.98 36.07
CA THR A 153 -7.41 10.14 37.23
C THR A 153 -7.99 8.74 37.03
N ALA A 154 -7.17 7.71 37.16
CA ALA A 154 -7.61 6.32 37.12
C ALA A 154 -8.41 5.92 38.37
N ASP A 155 -9.05 4.75 38.35
CA ASP A 155 -9.82 4.19 39.46
C ASP A 155 -9.01 3.97 40.75
N ASP A 156 -7.69 3.81 40.65
CA ASP A 156 -6.76 3.69 41.78
C ASP A 156 -6.12 5.02 42.23
N GLY A 157 -6.55 6.15 41.64
CA GLY A 157 -6.01 7.48 41.93
C GLY A 157 -4.78 7.88 41.11
N THR A 158 -4.29 7.03 40.20
CA THR A 158 -3.15 7.39 39.33
C THR A 158 -3.51 8.54 38.39
N VAL A 159 -2.70 9.60 38.39
CA VAL A 159 -2.86 10.73 37.46
C VAL A 159 -2.16 10.41 36.13
N LEU A 160 -2.92 10.47 35.03
CA LEU A 160 -2.47 10.12 33.69
C LEU A 160 -2.37 11.38 32.82
N PRO A 161 -1.16 11.78 32.38
CA PRO A 161 -1.02 12.89 31.45
C PRO A 161 -1.47 12.51 30.04
N ILE A 162 -2.29 13.36 29.44
CA ILE A 162 -2.83 13.13 28.09
C ILE A 162 -1.83 13.62 27.04
N ALA A 163 -1.47 12.74 26.11
CA ALA A 163 -0.49 13.04 25.06
C ALA A 163 -1.10 13.91 23.94
N ALA A 164 -2.33 13.62 23.54
CA ALA A 164 -3.05 14.38 22.52
C ALA A 164 -4.57 14.14 22.63
N THR A 165 -5.35 15.02 22.01
CA THR A 165 -6.78 14.75 21.83
C THR A 165 -7.02 13.74 20.72
N PHE A 166 -8.21 13.12 20.68
CA PHE A 166 -8.61 12.24 19.57
C PHE A 166 -8.44 12.90 18.20
N ALA A 167 -8.87 14.16 18.08
CA ALA A 167 -8.75 14.93 16.85
C ALA A 167 -7.31 15.38 16.54
N GLY A 168 -6.49 15.56 17.58
CA GLY A 168 -5.09 16.00 17.43
C GLY A 168 -4.14 14.90 16.99
N ALA A 169 -4.48 13.63 17.21
CA ALA A 169 -3.66 12.48 16.84
C ALA A 169 -4.47 11.34 16.18
N PRO A 170 -5.04 11.56 14.97
CA PRO A 170 -5.86 10.56 14.28
C PRO A 170 -5.03 9.48 13.54
N ARG A 171 -3.70 9.64 13.44
CA ARG A 171 -2.77 8.71 12.79
C ARG A 171 -1.52 8.47 13.63
#